data_AF-A0A442QJZ4-F1
#
_entry.id   AF-A0A442QJZ4-F1
#
_cell.length_a   1.000
_cell.length_b   1.000
_cell.length_c   1.000
_cell.angle_alpha   90.00
_cell.angle_beta   90.00
_cell.angle_gamma   90.00
#
_symmetry.space_group_name_H-M   'P 1'
#
loop_
_entity.id
_entity.type
_entity.pdbx_description
1 polymer ?
#
loop_
_entity_poly.entity_id
_entity_poly.type
_entity_poly.pdbx_seq_one_letter_code
_entity_poly.pdbx_strand_id
1 'polypeptide(L)'
;MDKVFAAQGVRPRILIETPYGLTIAILAAKGMGIGLVNPSVITDRMIAGIIAIPFEPAVHFRELILRPPDGINSALITDVMAELYAARNVLSTEE
;
A
#
# COMPACT_ATOMS: atom_id res chain seq x y z
N MET A 1 -10.11 -3.75 5.22
CA MET A 1 -9.71 -4.20 6.57
C MET A 1 -10.89 -4.63 7.43
N ASP A 2 -12.02 -3.92 7.42
CA ASP A 2 -13.19 -4.24 8.27
C ASP A 2 -13.65 -5.70 8.19
N LYS A 3 -13.68 -6.29 6.99
CA LYS A 3 -14.01 -7.71 6.80
C LYS A 3 -13.03 -8.65 7.53
N VAL A 4 -11.73 -8.33 7.50
CA VAL A 4 -10.67 -9.12 8.15
C VAL A 4 -10.84 -9.04 9.67
N PHE A 5 -11.04 -7.84 10.22
CA PHE A 5 -11.29 -7.68 11.65
C PHE A 5 -12.58 -8.37 12.11
N ALA A 6 -13.67 -8.22 11.35
CA ALA A 6 -14.95 -8.87 11.67
C ALA A 6 -14.83 -10.39 11.66
N ALA A 7 -14.10 -10.97 10.72
CA ALA A 7 -13.85 -12.42 10.66
C ALA A 7 -13.07 -12.95 11.86
N GLN A 8 -12.26 -12.10 12.52
CA GLN A 8 -11.51 -12.43 13.73
C GLN A 8 -12.24 -11.99 15.02
N GLY A 9 -13.48 -11.48 14.93
CA GLY A 9 -14.22 -10.95 16.08
C GLY A 9 -13.60 -9.69 16.71
N VAL A 10 -12.69 -9.02 16.00
CA VAL A 10 -11.98 -7.83 16.48
C VAL A 10 -12.77 -6.57 16.13
N ARG A 11 -12.91 -5.67 17.11
CA ARG A 11 -13.50 -4.33 16.94
C ARG A 11 -12.48 -3.26 17.34
N PRO A 12 -11.67 -2.75 16.40
CA PRO A 12 -10.67 -1.74 16.73
C PRO A 12 -11.34 -0.42 17.14
N ARG A 13 -10.74 0.29 18.10
CA ARG A 13 -11.12 1.67 18.42
C ARG A 13 -10.43 2.61 17.43
N ILE A 14 -11.16 3.08 16.43
CA ILE A 14 -10.64 4.01 15.44
C ILE A 14 -10.51 5.41 16.07
N LEU A 15 -9.28 5.92 16.17
CA LEU A 15 -9.00 7.26 16.66
C LEU A 15 -8.97 8.29 15.53
N ILE A 16 -8.35 7.94 14.41
CA ILE A 16 -8.17 8.79 13.23
C ILE A 16 -8.36 7.91 11.98
N GLU A 17 -9.06 8.44 10.98
CA GLU A 17 -9.15 7.85 9.65
C GLU A 17 -8.56 8.83 8.62
N THR A 18 -7.70 8.32 7.74
CA THR A 18 -7.05 9.12 6.69
C THR A 18 -6.77 8.24 5.47
N PRO A 19 -6.91 8.78 4.24
CA PRO A 19 -6.68 7.99 3.03
C PRO A 19 -5.19 7.71 2.75
N TYR A 20 -4.25 8.41 3.40
CA TYR A 20 -2.83 8.33 3.05
C TYR A 20 -2.00 7.54 4.07
N GLY A 21 -1.39 6.45 3.61
CA GLY A 21 -0.53 5.58 4.44
C GLY A 21 0.65 6.32 5.08
N LEU A 22 1.27 7.27 4.36
CA LEU A 22 2.35 8.09 4.91
C LEU A 22 1.89 8.90 6.13
N THR A 23 0.69 9.49 6.07
CA THR A 23 0.11 10.23 7.19
C THR A 23 -0.12 9.33 8.40
N ILE A 24 -0.55 8.09 8.18
CA ILE A 24 -0.73 7.09 9.25
C ILE A 24 0.61 6.84 9.97
N ALA A 25 1.68 6.61 9.22
CA ALA A 25 3.01 6.37 9.81
C ALA A 25 3.53 7.59 10.58
N ILE A 26 3.32 8.82 10.09
CA ILE A 26 3.68 10.05 10.80
C ILE A 26 2.89 10.18 12.11
N LEU A 27 1.59 9.89 12.09
CA LEU A 27 0.74 9.96 13.29
C LEU A 27 1.17 8.93 14.34
N ALA A 28 1.53 7.72 13.92
CA ALA A 28 2.10 6.69 14.79
C ALA A 28 3.44 7.15 15.41
N ALA A 29 4.33 7.74 14.60
CA ALA A 29 5.60 8.30 15.09
C ALA A 29 5.40 9.44 16.11
N LYS A 30 4.29 10.18 15.99
CA LYS A 30 3.89 11.23 16.95
C LYS A 30 3.17 10.70 18.19
N GLY A 31 3.02 9.39 18.34
CA GLY A 31 2.41 8.77 19.52
C GLY A 31 0.87 8.75 19.49
N MET A 32 0.24 8.98 18.34
CA MET A 32 -1.22 8.96 18.21
C MET A 32 -1.82 7.53 18.13
N GLY A 33 -1.00 6.50 18.33
CA GLY A 33 -1.41 5.09 18.33
C GLY A 33 -0.62 4.25 17.33
N ILE A 34 -1.25 3.18 16.85
CA ILE A 34 -0.72 2.30 15.81
C ILE A 34 -1.48 2.49 14.50
N GLY A 35 -0.85 2.14 13.40
CA GLY A 35 -1.39 2.32 12.06
C GLY A 35 -1.16 1.12 11.18
N LEU A 36 -2.08 0.90 10.23
CA LEU A 36 -1.92 -0.09 9.16
C LEU A 36 -1.55 0.64 7.88
N VAL A 37 -0.47 0.19 7.24
CA VAL A 37 0.05 0.79 6.02
C VAL A 37 0.44 -0.31 5.03
N ASN A 38 0.47 0.04 3.74
CA ASN A 38 1.17 -0.78 2.75
C ASN A 38 2.67 -0.80 3.10
N PRO A 39 3.35 -1.96 3.08
CA PRO A 39 4.79 -2.05 3.27
C PRO A 39 5.61 -1.06 2.42
N SER A 40 5.14 -0.70 1.22
CA SER A 40 5.82 0.29 0.36
C SER A 40 6.01 1.67 0.99
N VAL A 41 5.20 2.03 2.00
CA VAL A 41 5.30 3.32 2.71
C VAL A 41 6.54 3.39 3.61
N ILE A 42 7.08 2.23 4.03
CA ILE A 42 8.12 2.13 5.06
C ILE A 42 9.43 1.50 4.56
N THR A 43 9.49 1.08 3.30
CA THR A 43 10.66 0.42 2.68
C THR A 43 11.95 1.22 2.87
N ASP A 44 11.87 2.55 2.76
CA ASP A 44 13.04 3.44 2.84
C ASP A 44 13.34 3.94 4.25
N ARG A 45 12.64 3.43 5.28
CA ARG A 45 12.75 3.87 6.69
C ARG A 45 12.69 5.41 6.86
N MET A 46 11.95 6.10 5.97
CA MET A 46 11.88 7.56 5.95
C MET A 46 11.29 8.17 7.22
N ILE A 47 10.54 7.40 8.00
CA ILE A 47 9.94 7.82 9.26
C ILE A 47 10.66 7.14 10.40
N ALA A 48 11.44 7.93 11.13
CA ALA A 48 12.10 7.48 12.36
C ALA A 48 11.10 7.32 13.51
N GLY A 49 11.48 6.51 14.50
CA GLY A 49 10.72 6.38 15.75
C GLY A 49 9.50 5.45 15.67
N ILE A 50 9.36 4.66 14.61
CA ILE A 50 8.34 3.62 14.48
C ILE A 50 8.99 2.25 14.28
N ILE A 51 8.31 1.20 14.75
CA ILE A 51 8.62 -0.19 14.46
C ILE A 51 7.52 -0.72 13.55
N ALA A 52 7.93 -1.27 12.41
CA ALA A 52 7.02 -1.95 11.51
C ALA A 52 6.90 -3.43 11.91
N ILE A 53 5.67 -3.90 12.04
CA ILE A 53 5.36 -5.29 12.37
C ILE A 53 4.47 -5.84 11.25
N PRO A 54 4.83 -6.97 10.61
CA PRO A 54 3.95 -7.62 9.63
C PRO A 54 2.57 -7.89 10.23
N PHE A 55 1.53 -7.55 9.47
CA PHE A 55 0.15 -7.81 9.89
C PHE A 55 -0.23 -9.25 9.55
N GLU A 56 -0.74 -9.99 10.53
CA GLU A 56 -1.26 -11.34 10.35
C GLU A 56 -2.78 -11.40 10.61
N PRO A 57 -3.57 -12.04 9.73
CA PRO A 57 -3.15 -12.73 8.50
C PRO A 57 -2.74 -11.75 7.40
N ALA A 58 -1.76 -12.14 6.57
CA ALA A 58 -1.37 -11.37 5.39
C ALA A 58 -2.58 -11.03 4.49
N VAL A 59 -2.72 -9.75 4.14
CA VAL A 59 -3.81 -9.25 3.29
C VAL A 59 -3.24 -8.85 1.92
N HIS A 60 -3.42 -9.73 0.94
CA HIS A 60 -2.98 -9.48 -0.43
C HIS A 60 -4.03 -8.72 -1.24
N PHE A 61 -3.56 -7.78 -2.08
CA PHE A 61 -4.36 -7.10 -3.08
C PHE A 61 -3.57 -7.00 -4.38
N ARG A 62 -4.27 -6.74 -5.48
CA ARG A 62 -3.66 -6.62 -6.81
C ARG A 62 -3.65 -5.16 -7.24
N GLU A 63 -2.49 -4.67 -7.63
CA GLU A 63 -2.37 -3.39 -8.32
C GLU A 63 -2.65 -3.59 -9.81
N LEU A 64 -3.44 -2.70 -10.38
CA LEU A 64 -3.91 -2.79 -11.76
C LEU A 64 -3.61 -1.50 -12.51
N ILE A 65 -3.18 -1.65 -13.76
CA ILE A 65 -3.15 -0.56 -14.72
C ILE A 65 -4.51 -0.51 -15.41
N LEU A 66 -5.24 0.59 -15.22
CA LEU A 66 -6.54 0.81 -15.84
C LEU A 66 -6.38 1.56 -17.16
N ARG A 67 -7.05 1.08 -18.20
CA ARG A 67 -7.10 1.74 -19.52
C ARG A 67 -8.55 1.83 -20.01
N PRO A 68 -8.92 2.90 -20.72
CA PRO A 68 -10.20 2.97 -21.41
C PRO A 68 -10.34 1.80 -22.39
N PRO A 69 -11.52 1.17 -22.51
CA PRO A 69 -11.73 0.07 -23.44
C PRO A 69 -11.50 0.48 -24.90
N ASP A 70 -11.88 1.71 -25.26
CA ASP A 70 -11.75 2.27 -26.62
C ASP A 70 -10.55 3.23 -26.76
N GLY A 71 -9.47 2.96 -26.01
CA GLY A 71 -8.28 3.81 -26.02
C GLY A 71 -7.62 3.90 -27.40
N ILE A 72 -7.06 5.06 -27.72
CA ILE A 72 -6.27 5.25 -28.94
C ILE A 72 -5.01 4.41 -28.86
N ASN A 73 -4.72 3.63 -29.91
CA ASN A 73 -3.43 2.95 -30.07
C ASN A 73 -2.34 4.00 -30.28
N SER A 74 -1.64 4.31 -29.19
CA SER A 74 -0.52 5.25 -29.15
C SER A 74 0.77 4.48 -28.87
N ALA A 75 1.79 4.71 -29.70
CA ALA A 75 3.13 4.17 -29.48
C ALA A 75 3.66 4.60 -28.10
N LEU A 76 3.47 5.88 -27.72
CA LEU A 76 3.87 6.39 -26.41
C LEU A 76 3.22 5.65 -25.25
N ILE A 77 1.93 5.31 -25.36
CA ILE A 77 1.26 4.51 -24.32
C ILE A 77 1.85 3.11 -24.27
N THR A 78 2.14 2.51 -25.42
CA THR A 78 2.77 1.17 -25.47
C THR A 78 4.13 1.18 -24.80
N ASP A 79 4.96 2.18 -25.09
CA ASP A 79 6.31 2.33 -24.52
C ASP A 79 6.26 2.55 -23.01
N VAL A 80 5.41 3.47 -22.52
CA VAL A 80 5.23 3.70 -21.08
C VAL A 80 4.75 2.43 -20.37
N MET A 81 3.86 1.65 -20.99
CA MET A 81 3.38 0.40 -20.41
C MET A 81 4.48 -0.65 -20.32
N ALA A 82 5.34 -0.74 -21.35
CA ALA A 82 6.49 -1.64 -21.32
C ALA A 82 7.43 -1.29 -20.15
N GLU A 83 7.73 -0.01 -19.95
CA GLU A 83 8.56 0.46 -18.82
C GLU A 83 7.91 0.20 -17.45
N LEU A 84 6.60 0.44 -17.31
CA LEU A 84 5.87 0.13 -16.07
C LEU A 84 5.90 -1.36 -15.74
N TYR A 85 5.75 -2.23 -16.75
CA TYR A 85 5.86 -3.67 -16.56
C TYR A 85 7.28 -4.12 -16.20
N ALA A 86 8.30 -3.52 -16.83
CA ALA A 86 9.70 -3.78 -16.50
C ALA A 86 9.99 -3.41 -15.04
N ALA A 87 9.61 -2.20 -14.61
CA ALA A 87 9.79 -1.73 -13.25
C ALA A 87 9.07 -2.61 -12.22
N ARG A 88 7.81 -3.00 -12.49
CA ARG A 88 7.06 -3.93 -11.63
C ARG A 88 7.78 -5.27 -11.48
N ASN A 89 8.28 -5.84 -12.58
CA ASN A 89 8.95 -7.15 -12.54
C ASN A 89 10.24 -7.12 -11.71
N VAL A 90 10.96 -6.00 -11.71
CA VAL A 90 12.11 -5.79 -10.82
C VAL A 90 11.65 -5.84 -9.36
N LEU A 91 10.61 -5.06 -9.01
CA LEU A 91 10.08 -5.00 -7.64
C LEU A 91 9.55 -6.35 -7.13
N SER A 92 8.91 -7.15 -7.99
CA SER A 92 8.43 -8.48 -7.63
C SER A 92 9.52 -9.55 -7.47
N THR A 93 10.76 -9.25 -7.85
CA THR A 93 11.90 -10.18 -7.70
C THR A 93 12.71 -9.89 -6.42
N GLU A 94 12.46 -8.76 -5.76
CA GLU A 94 13.13 -8.33 -4.53
C GLU A 94 12.38 -8.71 -3.23
N GLU A 95 11.19 -9.33 -3.35
CA GLU A 95 10.43 -9.95 -2.25
C GLU A 95 10.87 -11.40 -1.97
#